data_AF-A0A2H3DFI2-F1
#
_entry.id   AF-A0A2H3DFI2-F1
#
_cell.length_a   1.000
_cell.length_b   1.000
_cell.length_c   1.000
_cell.angle_alpha   90.00
_cell.angle_beta   90.00
_cell.angle_gamma   90.00
#
_symmetry.space_group_name_H-M   'P 1'
#
loop_
_entity.id
_entity.type
_entity.pdbx_description
1 polymer ?
#
loop_
_entity_poly.entity_id
_entity_poly.type
_entity_poly.pdbx_seq_one_letter_code
_entity_poly.pdbx_strand_id
1 'polypeptide(L)'
;RSVTEDAINRPWRPLPSNRLTDRQARHLRYALPPVCLFFSIAGGRDVVLASTVLSIAFVLYDDFGLTGHWFGKNIMNCIGYLGFEYGATEIMANSTMLRPEARLSLLMSGLIILTTVHAQDFSDVEGDKAIGRITLPLYAPLFSRFLVCIGVPMWSIILSIMWDISPEKRVLFIYLGMSVAWRFYSYKTASREATSYVFYNIWLFAVHALPACN
;
A
#
# COMPACT_ATOMS: atom_id res chain seq x y z
N ARG A 1 -21.08 -4.68 3.46
CA ARG A 1 -20.08 -5.47 4.24
C ARG A 1 -18.99 -4.58 4.82
N SER A 2 -18.37 -3.68 4.05
CA SER A 2 -17.36 -2.75 4.59
C SER A 2 -17.91 -1.73 5.58
N VAL A 3 -19.17 -1.28 5.48
CA VAL A 3 -19.72 -0.26 6.40
C VAL A 3 -19.80 -0.76 7.85
N THR A 4 -20.15 -2.04 8.07
CA THR A 4 -20.22 -2.64 9.41
C THR A 4 -18.84 -2.87 10.01
N GLU A 5 -17.88 -3.28 9.19
CA GLU A 5 -16.45 -3.37 9.56
C GLU A 5 -15.90 -1.99 9.94
N ASP A 6 -16.16 -1.00 9.09
CA ASP A 6 -15.71 0.38 9.29
C ASP A 6 -16.38 1.03 10.50
N ALA A 7 -17.62 0.68 10.84
CA ALA A 7 -18.25 1.16 12.05
C ALA A 7 -17.51 0.68 13.32
N ILE A 8 -16.88 -0.50 13.28
CA ILE A 8 -16.09 -1.05 14.39
C ILE A 8 -14.71 -0.41 14.41
N ASN A 9 -13.96 -0.53 13.31
CA ASN A 9 -12.55 -0.13 13.27
C ASN A 9 -12.38 1.39 13.13
N ARG A 10 -13.25 2.04 12.35
CA ARG A 10 -13.07 3.41 11.85
C ARG A 10 -14.39 4.19 11.74
N PRO A 11 -15.12 4.41 12.86
CA PRO A 11 -16.46 5.00 12.84
C PRO A 11 -16.51 6.43 12.27
N TRP A 12 -15.37 7.12 12.21
CA TRP A 12 -15.24 8.45 11.62
C TRP A 12 -15.30 8.46 10.08
N ARG A 13 -15.24 7.31 9.40
CA ARG A 13 -15.31 7.24 7.92
C ARG A 13 -16.65 7.80 7.40
N PRO A 14 -16.72 8.32 6.17
CA PRO A 14 -17.91 9.03 5.68
C PRO A 14 -19.21 8.22 5.66
N LEU A 15 -19.15 6.92 5.36
CA LEU A 15 -20.31 6.03 5.34
C LEU A 15 -20.84 5.70 6.76
N PRO A 16 -20.05 5.16 7.70
CA PRO A 16 -20.55 4.89 9.06
C PRO A 16 -20.95 6.15 9.83
N SER A 17 -20.32 7.30 9.55
CA SER A 17 -20.69 8.60 10.14
C SER A 17 -21.85 9.31 9.45
N ASN A 18 -22.48 8.69 8.43
CA ASN A 18 -23.58 9.26 7.65
C ASN A 18 -23.26 10.62 6.97
N ARG A 19 -21.97 10.95 6.77
CA ARG A 19 -21.55 12.13 6.02
C ARG A 19 -21.75 11.97 4.51
N LEU A 20 -21.93 10.74 4.06
CA LEU A 20 -22.20 10.39 2.68
C LEU A 20 -23.25 9.27 2.64
N THR A 21 -24.26 9.41 1.78
CA THR A 21 -25.23 8.34 1.57
C THR A 21 -24.63 7.22 0.72
N ASP A 22 -25.12 6.00 0.92
CA ASP A 22 -24.73 4.81 0.14
C ASP A 22 -24.99 5.00 -1.38
N ARG A 23 -26.03 5.74 -1.76
CA ARG A 23 -26.27 6.12 -3.16
C ARG A 23 -25.20 7.07 -3.71
N GLN A 24 -24.81 8.08 -2.93
CA GLN A 24 -23.73 9.01 -3.32
C GLN A 24 -22.39 8.27 -3.43
N ALA A 25 -22.09 7.34 -2.53
CA ALA A 25 -20.88 6.51 -2.61
C ALA A 25 -20.84 5.70 -3.92
N ARG A 26 -21.94 5.04 -4.28
CA ARG A 26 -22.03 4.30 -5.54
C ARG A 26 -21.84 5.20 -6.76
N HIS A 27 -22.48 6.37 -6.78
CA HIS A 27 -22.29 7.31 -7.88
C HIS A 27 -20.82 7.71 -8.03
N LEU A 28 -20.15 8.08 -6.93
CA LEU A 28 -18.72 8.41 -6.96
C LEU A 28 -17.86 7.22 -7.42
N ARG A 29 -18.12 6.02 -6.89
CA ARG A 29 -17.38 4.80 -7.23
C ARG A 29 -17.41 4.49 -8.73
N TYR A 30 -18.55 4.65 -9.38
CA TYR A 30 -18.68 4.35 -10.81
C TYR A 30 -18.39 5.55 -11.72
N ALA A 31 -18.50 6.79 -11.23
CA ALA A 31 -18.22 7.99 -12.01
C ALA A 31 -16.73 8.37 -12.03
N LEU A 32 -15.97 8.10 -10.97
CA LEU A 32 -14.55 8.49 -10.91
C LEU A 32 -13.66 7.71 -11.90
N PRO A 33 -13.74 6.37 -12.06
CA PRO A 33 -12.91 5.65 -13.01
C PRO A 33 -12.96 6.18 -14.46
N PRO A 34 -14.14 6.43 -15.08
CA PRO A 34 -14.17 7.00 -16.43
C PRO A 34 -13.62 8.43 -16.49
N VAL A 35 -13.79 9.23 -15.43
CA VAL A 35 -13.18 10.56 -15.35
C VAL A 35 -11.66 10.45 -15.28
N CYS A 36 -11.12 9.56 -14.45
CA CYS A 36 -9.68 9.30 -14.38
C CYS A 36 -9.14 8.82 -15.74
N LEU A 37 -9.82 7.87 -16.40
CA LEU A 37 -9.43 7.40 -17.74
C LEU A 37 -9.42 8.52 -18.77
N PHE A 38 -10.41 9.43 -18.73
CA PHE A 38 -10.45 10.59 -19.61
C PHE A 38 -9.23 11.50 -19.40
N PHE A 39 -8.87 11.80 -18.15
CA PHE A 39 -7.67 12.59 -17.86
C PHE A 39 -6.38 11.86 -18.25
N SER A 40 -6.34 10.53 -18.13
CA SER A 40 -5.17 9.73 -18.51
C SER A 40 -4.85 9.78 -20.01
N ILE A 41 -5.81 10.15 -20.87
CA ILE A 41 -5.56 10.36 -22.31
C ILE A 41 -4.48 11.42 -22.53
N ALA A 42 -4.43 12.45 -21.69
CA ALA A 42 -3.40 13.50 -21.78
C ALA A 42 -1.98 12.99 -21.48
N GLY A 43 -1.85 11.86 -20.76
CA GLY A 43 -0.58 11.21 -20.48
C GLY A 43 -0.12 10.20 -21.55
N GLY A 44 -0.92 9.99 -22.60
CA GLY A 44 -0.59 9.06 -23.69
C GLY A 44 -1.01 7.60 -23.42
N ARG A 45 -0.66 6.72 -24.36
CA ARG A 45 -1.17 5.33 -24.41
C ARG A 45 -0.85 4.52 -23.17
N ASP A 46 0.38 4.59 -22.67
CA ASP A 46 0.83 3.75 -21.55
C ASP A 46 0.19 4.17 -20.23
N VAL A 47 -0.06 5.48 -20.05
CA VAL A 47 -0.80 6.02 -18.90
C VAL A 47 -2.27 5.59 -18.92
N VAL A 48 -2.90 5.59 -20.10
CA VAL A 48 -4.27 5.05 -20.28
C VAL A 48 -4.30 3.55 -19.95
N LEU A 49 -3.31 2.78 -20.41
CA LEU A 49 -3.20 1.36 -20.09
C LEU A 49 -3.06 1.13 -18.58
N ALA A 50 -2.14 1.85 -17.93
CA ALA A 50 -1.96 1.80 -16.48
C ALA A 50 -3.26 2.10 -15.72
N SER A 51 -3.97 3.15 -16.13
CA SER A 51 -5.24 3.58 -15.52
C SER A 51 -6.37 2.57 -15.75
N THR A 52 -6.37 1.91 -16.91
CA THR A 52 -7.33 0.84 -17.23
C THR A 52 -7.07 -0.40 -16.37
N VAL A 53 -5.81 -0.84 -16.28
CA VAL A 53 -5.41 -1.97 -15.42
C VAL A 53 -5.78 -1.68 -13.96
N LEU A 54 -5.49 -0.48 -13.47
CA LEU A 54 -5.83 -0.07 -12.12
C LEU A 54 -7.35 -0.05 -11.88
N SER A 55 -8.14 0.46 -12.84
CA SER A 55 -9.60 0.47 -12.76
C SER A 55 -10.18 -0.95 -12.71
N ILE A 56 -9.64 -1.86 -13.52
CA ILE A 56 -10.01 -3.28 -13.50
C ILE A 56 -9.61 -3.90 -12.15
N ALA A 57 -8.40 -3.63 -11.66
CA ALA A 57 -7.92 -4.14 -10.38
C ALA A 57 -8.84 -3.71 -9.22
N PHE A 58 -9.35 -2.47 -9.21
CA PHE A 58 -10.32 -2.03 -8.21
C PHE A 58 -11.64 -2.80 -8.28
N VAL A 59 -12.16 -3.06 -9.49
CA VAL A 59 -13.36 -3.89 -9.65
C VAL A 59 -13.10 -5.32 -9.15
N LEU A 60 -11.95 -5.92 -9.51
CA LEU A 60 -11.58 -7.25 -9.05
C LEU A 60 -11.37 -7.32 -7.52
N TYR A 61 -10.80 -6.27 -6.94
CA TYR A 61 -10.59 -6.14 -5.50
C TYR A 61 -11.93 -6.18 -4.74
N ASP A 62 -12.85 -5.29 -5.11
CA ASP A 62 -14.08 -5.09 -4.36
C ASP A 62 -15.21 -6.06 -4.74
N ASP A 63 -15.42 -6.32 -6.04
CA ASP A 63 -16.62 -7.02 -6.53
C ASP A 63 -16.44 -8.53 -6.61
N PHE A 64 -15.22 -9.01 -6.85
CA PHE A 64 -14.91 -10.44 -6.91
C PHE A 64 -14.43 -11.01 -5.56
N GLY A 65 -14.39 -10.20 -4.50
CA GLY A 65 -14.09 -10.66 -3.15
C GLY A 65 -12.67 -11.18 -2.97
N LEU A 66 -11.73 -10.82 -3.85
CA LEU A 66 -10.32 -11.23 -3.77
C LEU A 66 -9.64 -10.77 -2.48
N THR A 67 -10.24 -9.82 -1.77
CA THR A 67 -9.81 -9.33 -0.45
C THR A 67 -10.20 -10.22 0.71
N GLY A 68 -11.01 -11.26 0.49
CA GLY A 68 -11.45 -12.17 1.54
C GLY A 68 -10.29 -12.99 2.14
N HIS A 69 -9.23 -13.18 1.35
CA HIS A 69 -8.04 -13.96 1.73
C HIS A 69 -6.78 -13.09 1.64
N TRP A 70 -5.84 -13.31 2.56
CA TRP A 70 -4.61 -12.53 2.70
C TRP A 70 -3.79 -12.43 1.41
N PHE A 71 -3.72 -13.53 0.66
CA PHE A 71 -2.94 -13.60 -0.58
C PHE A 71 -3.51 -12.67 -1.68
N GLY A 72 -4.82 -12.75 -1.92
CA GLY A 72 -5.48 -11.91 -2.92
C GLY A 72 -5.44 -10.43 -2.52
N LYS A 73 -5.67 -10.13 -1.24
CA LYS A 73 -5.57 -8.77 -0.70
C LYS A 73 -4.17 -8.17 -0.92
N ASN A 74 -3.11 -8.91 -0.59
CA ASN A 74 -1.73 -8.44 -0.76
C ASN A 74 -1.33 -8.24 -2.23
N ILE A 75 -1.71 -9.16 -3.11
CA ILE A 75 -1.42 -9.03 -4.56
C ILE A 75 -2.15 -7.82 -5.14
N MET A 76 -3.44 -7.66 -4.85
CA MET A 76 -4.20 -6.54 -5.39
C MET A 76 -3.71 -5.20 -4.84
N ASN A 77 -3.32 -5.14 -3.56
CA ASN A 77 -2.66 -3.95 -3.01
C ASN A 77 -1.37 -3.65 -3.79
N CYS A 78 -0.52 -4.64 -4.04
CA CYS A 78 0.70 -4.48 -4.83
C CYS A 78 0.41 -3.97 -6.25
N ILE A 79 -0.58 -4.54 -6.95
CA ILE A 79 -1.03 -4.06 -8.27
C ILE A 79 -1.51 -2.61 -8.19
N GLY A 80 -2.25 -2.25 -7.15
CA GLY A 80 -2.74 -0.88 -6.94
C GLY A 80 -1.60 0.14 -6.83
N TYR A 81 -0.65 -0.11 -5.93
CA TYR A 81 0.53 0.74 -5.76
C TYR A 81 1.38 0.82 -7.04
N LEU A 82 1.73 -0.33 -7.63
CA LEU A 82 2.50 -0.37 -8.87
C LEU A 82 1.78 0.33 -10.02
N GLY A 83 0.45 0.23 -10.09
CA GLY A 83 -0.34 0.93 -11.10
C GLY A 83 -0.22 2.45 -10.99
N PHE A 84 -0.29 2.98 -9.77
CA PHE A 84 -0.07 4.42 -9.51
C PHE A 84 1.37 4.83 -9.81
N GLU A 85 2.35 4.07 -9.35
CA GLU A 85 3.76 4.39 -9.55
C GLU A 85 4.17 4.32 -11.01
N TYR A 86 3.74 3.28 -11.73
CA TYR A 86 3.99 3.13 -13.16
C TYR A 86 3.34 4.29 -13.93
N GLY A 87 2.07 4.60 -13.66
CA GLY A 87 1.38 5.71 -14.30
C GLY A 87 2.07 7.07 -14.05
N ALA A 88 2.48 7.34 -12.82
CA ALA A 88 3.21 8.58 -12.49
C ALA A 88 4.59 8.64 -13.18
N THR A 89 5.30 7.51 -13.22
CA THR A 89 6.61 7.41 -13.86
C THR A 89 6.51 7.63 -15.37
N GLU A 90 5.50 7.07 -16.02
CA GLU A 90 5.25 7.28 -17.47
C GLU A 90 4.96 8.75 -17.79
N ILE A 91 4.12 9.41 -16.99
CA ILE A 91 3.82 10.85 -17.14
C ILE A 91 5.11 11.68 -17.02
N MET A 92 5.98 11.35 -16.06
CA MET A 92 7.24 12.08 -15.83
C MET A 92 8.32 11.77 -16.88
N ALA A 93 8.36 10.55 -17.41
CA ALA A 93 9.38 10.14 -18.35
C ALA A 93 9.25 10.83 -19.71
N ASN A 94 8.02 11.20 -20.12
CA ASN A 94 7.71 11.84 -21.41
C ASN A 94 8.41 11.17 -22.60
N SER A 95 8.59 9.85 -22.53
CA SER A 95 9.34 9.03 -23.49
C SER A 95 8.69 7.66 -23.58
N THR A 96 8.81 6.99 -24.73
CA THR A 96 8.13 5.70 -25.00
C THR A 96 8.75 4.50 -24.27
N MET A 97 9.88 4.67 -23.58
CA MET A 97 10.54 3.58 -22.87
C MET A 97 11.12 4.05 -21.54
N LEU A 98 10.68 3.44 -20.44
CA LEU A 98 11.24 3.70 -19.13
C LEU A 98 12.73 3.36 -19.08
N ARG A 99 13.50 4.27 -18.50
CA ARG A 99 14.92 4.04 -18.21
C ARG A 99 15.08 2.81 -17.28
N PRO A 100 16.20 2.07 -17.36
CA PRO A 100 16.44 0.91 -16.51
C PRO A 100 16.30 1.19 -15.02
N GLU A 101 16.69 2.38 -14.57
CA GLU A 101 16.63 2.80 -13.17
C GLU A 101 15.17 2.92 -12.71
N ALA A 102 14.29 3.48 -13.54
CA ALA A 102 12.87 3.61 -13.24
C ALA A 102 12.18 2.23 -13.15
N ARG A 103 12.55 1.31 -14.06
CA ARG A 103 12.08 -0.09 -14.00
C ARG A 103 12.56 -0.80 -12.74
N LEU A 104 13.80 -0.56 -12.33
CA LEU A 104 14.35 -1.09 -11.09
C LEU A 104 13.61 -0.53 -9.87
N SER A 105 13.35 0.78 -9.82
CA SER A 105 12.55 1.40 -8.74
C SER A 105 11.17 0.78 -8.62
N LEU A 106 10.46 0.58 -9.74
CA LEU A 106 9.15 -0.08 -9.75
C LEU A 106 9.22 -1.53 -9.27
N LEU A 107 10.23 -2.30 -9.73
CA LEU A 107 10.42 -3.68 -9.29
C LEU A 107 10.64 -3.75 -7.77
N MET A 108 11.51 -2.88 -7.24
CA MET A 108 11.83 -2.84 -5.81
C MET A 108 10.62 -2.44 -4.99
N SER A 109 9.87 -1.43 -5.44
CA SER A 109 8.61 -1.03 -4.82
C SER A 109 7.63 -2.21 -4.72
N GLY A 110 7.39 -2.90 -5.83
CA GLY A 110 6.49 -4.05 -5.87
C GLY A 110 6.90 -5.15 -4.90
N LEU A 111 8.21 -5.46 -4.80
CA LEU A 111 8.73 -6.45 -3.86
C LEU A 111 8.56 -6.01 -2.40
N ILE A 112 8.82 -4.74 -2.09
CA ILE A 112 8.67 -4.19 -0.75
C ILE A 112 7.21 -4.24 -0.32
N ILE A 113 6.31 -3.77 -1.18
CA ILE A 113 4.87 -3.76 -0.91
C ILE A 113 4.38 -5.20 -0.75
N LEU A 114 4.68 -6.09 -1.69
CA LEU A 114 4.22 -7.49 -1.60
C LEU A 114 4.67 -8.18 -0.30
N THR A 115 5.87 -7.86 0.19
CA THR A 115 6.45 -8.48 1.39
C THR A 115 6.09 -7.79 2.71
N THR A 116 5.58 -6.55 2.68
CA THR A 116 5.34 -5.76 3.90
C THR A 116 3.96 -5.12 4.02
N VAL A 117 3.14 -5.11 2.95
CA VAL A 117 1.83 -4.42 2.91
C VAL A 117 0.81 -4.99 3.89
N HIS A 118 1.00 -6.23 4.33
CA HIS A 118 0.19 -6.84 5.40
C HIS A 118 0.39 -6.15 6.76
N ALA A 119 1.38 -5.26 6.90
CA ALA A 119 1.55 -4.41 8.08
C ALA A 119 0.30 -3.54 8.37
N GLN A 120 -0.49 -3.20 7.35
CA GLN A 120 -1.72 -2.44 7.53
C GLN A 120 -2.81 -3.25 8.26
N ASP A 121 -2.79 -4.57 8.15
CA ASP A 121 -3.86 -5.43 8.63
C ASP A 121 -3.78 -5.65 10.15
N PHE A 122 -2.66 -5.30 10.81
CA PHE A 122 -2.51 -5.49 12.26
C PHE A 122 -3.53 -4.69 13.07
N SER A 123 -3.83 -3.45 12.68
CA SER A 123 -4.82 -2.63 13.39
C SER A 123 -6.26 -3.06 13.14
N ASP A 124 -6.51 -3.83 12.07
CA ASP A 124 -7.85 -4.15 11.59
C ASP A 124 -8.28 -5.60 11.93
N VAL A 125 -7.48 -6.36 12.69
CA VAL A 125 -7.71 -7.78 13.04
C VAL A 125 -9.09 -8.04 13.64
N GLU A 126 -9.57 -7.21 14.56
CA GLU A 126 -10.87 -7.40 15.22
C GLU A 126 -12.03 -7.23 14.23
N GLY A 127 -11.99 -6.18 13.41
CA GLY A 127 -12.99 -5.94 12.36
C GLY A 127 -12.94 -7.02 11.27
N ASP A 128 -11.76 -7.43 10.82
CA ASP A 128 -11.59 -8.51 9.84
C ASP A 128 -12.20 -9.83 10.36
N LYS A 129 -11.96 -10.15 11.64
CA LYS A 129 -12.56 -11.32 12.30
C LYS A 129 -14.09 -11.24 12.36
N ALA A 130 -14.65 -10.06 12.65
CA ALA A 130 -16.10 -9.86 12.74
C ALA A 130 -16.84 -10.08 11.40
N ILE A 131 -16.17 -9.85 10.27
CA ILE A 131 -16.73 -10.06 8.93
C ILE A 131 -16.26 -11.37 8.26
N GLY A 132 -15.48 -12.19 8.97
CA GLY A 132 -14.99 -13.47 8.47
C GLY A 132 -13.89 -13.40 7.42
N ARG A 133 -13.13 -12.29 7.35
CA ARG A 133 -11.94 -12.19 6.48
C ARG A 133 -10.76 -12.91 7.11
N ILE A 134 -9.92 -13.50 6.27
CA ILE A 134 -8.69 -14.19 6.69
C ILE A 134 -7.49 -13.38 6.20
N THR A 135 -7.06 -12.40 6.99
CA THR A 135 -5.83 -11.62 6.74
C THR A 135 -4.59 -12.31 7.32
N LEU A 136 -3.40 -11.93 6.87
CA LEU A 136 -2.17 -12.61 7.28
C LEU A 136 -1.91 -12.53 8.79
N PRO A 137 -2.16 -11.38 9.47
CA PRO A 137 -2.09 -11.31 10.93
C PRO A 137 -3.09 -12.21 11.66
N LEU A 138 -4.25 -12.51 11.06
CA LEU A 138 -5.23 -13.44 11.63
C LEU A 138 -4.85 -14.91 11.38
N TYR A 139 -4.37 -15.23 10.17
CA TYR A 139 -3.97 -16.58 9.78
C TYR A 139 -2.68 -17.05 10.47
N ALA A 140 -1.65 -16.18 10.50
CA ALA A 140 -0.35 -16.50 11.07
C ALA A 140 0.20 -15.30 11.87
N PRO A 141 -0.29 -15.07 13.11
CA PRO A 141 0.03 -13.87 13.90
C PRO A 141 1.52 -13.70 14.21
N LEU A 142 2.24 -14.78 14.52
CA LEU A 142 3.67 -14.72 14.82
C LEU A 142 4.50 -14.53 13.54
N PHE A 143 4.14 -15.24 12.47
CA PHE A 143 4.84 -15.19 11.20
C PHE A 143 4.68 -13.83 10.51
N SER A 144 3.46 -13.29 10.46
CA SER A 144 3.19 -11.95 9.92
C SER A 144 4.04 -10.87 10.59
N ARG A 145 4.18 -10.92 11.92
CA ARG A 145 5.03 -9.99 12.68
C ARG A 145 6.49 -10.19 12.38
N PHE A 146 6.94 -11.45 12.36
CA PHE A 146 8.31 -11.78 11.99
C PHE A 146 8.68 -11.20 10.62
N LEU A 147 7.79 -11.33 9.63
CA LEU A 147 7.99 -10.76 8.30
C LEU A 147 8.17 -9.23 8.33
N VAL A 148 7.39 -8.49 9.12
CA VAL A 148 7.58 -7.03 9.23
C VAL A 148 8.85 -6.69 10.01
N CYS A 149 9.09 -7.37 11.14
CA CYS A 149 10.23 -7.09 12.02
C CYS A 149 11.58 -7.36 11.36
N ILE A 150 11.65 -8.35 10.45
CA ILE A 150 12.86 -8.65 9.68
C ILE A 150 12.84 -7.93 8.33
N GLY A 151 11.71 -7.94 7.63
CA GLY A 151 11.58 -7.41 6.27
C GLY A 151 11.85 -5.91 6.20
N VAL A 152 11.31 -5.11 7.12
CA VAL A 152 11.48 -3.65 7.08
C VAL A 152 12.94 -3.24 7.31
N PRO A 153 13.67 -3.73 8.35
CA PRO A 153 15.10 -3.46 8.48
C PRO A 153 15.94 -4.01 7.33
N MET A 154 15.64 -5.22 6.86
CA MET A 154 16.35 -5.84 5.74
C MET A 154 16.24 -4.97 4.47
N TRP A 155 15.02 -4.55 4.10
CA TRP A 155 14.81 -3.64 2.98
C TRP A 155 15.50 -2.30 3.21
N SER A 156 15.51 -1.78 4.45
CA SER A 156 16.20 -0.53 4.76
C SER A 156 17.69 -0.60 4.43
N ILE A 157 18.34 -1.71 4.78
CA ILE A 157 19.76 -1.96 4.47
C ILE A 157 19.95 -2.12 2.95
N ILE A 158 19.19 -3.03 2.31
CA ILE A 158 19.31 -3.32 0.88
C ILE A 158 19.17 -2.05 0.04
N LEU A 159 18.11 -1.28 0.28
CA LEU A 159 17.85 -0.04 -0.45
C LEU A 159 18.92 1.02 -0.21
N SER A 160 19.41 1.14 1.02
CA SER A 160 20.45 2.13 1.34
C SER A 160 21.79 1.87 0.65
N ILE A 161 22.10 0.59 0.38
CA ILE A 161 23.30 0.18 -0.36
C ILE A 161 23.06 0.33 -1.86
N MET A 162 21.91 -0.16 -2.34
CA MET A 162 21.55 -0.13 -3.76
C MET A 162 21.47 1.29 -4.32
N TRP A 163 20.90 2.22 -3.56
CA TRP A 163 20.82 3.63 -3.95
C TRP A 163 22.07 4.41 -3.57
N ASP A 164 23.12 3.81 -3.00
CA ASP A 164 24.36 4.52 -2.63
C ASP A 164 24.17 5.86 -1.89
N ILE A 165 23.19 5.91 -0.99
CA ILE A 165 22.91 7.14 -0.23
C ILE A 165 24.06 7.46 0.74
N SER A 166 24.28 8.76 0.98
CA SER A 166 25.29 9.25 1.92
C SER A 166 25.20 8.56 3.29
N PRO A 167 26.32 8.32 4.00
CA PRO A 167 26.33 7.59 5.27
C PRO A 167 25.36 8.13 6.33
N GLU A 168 25.20 9.45 6.42
CA GLU A 168 24.28 10.10 7.36
C GLU A 168 22.82 9.70 7.08
N LYS A 169 22.38 9.82 5.83
CA LYS A 169 21.05 9.40 5.37
C LYS A 169 20.83 7.90 5.58
N ARG A 170 21.88 7.09 5.36
CA ARG A 170 21.85 5.63 5.59
C ARG A 170 21.56 5.29 7.04
N VAL A 171 22.28 5.90 7.98
CA VAL A 171 22.06 5.68 9.42
C VAL A 171 20.64 6.07 9.81
N LEU A 172 20.16 7.24 9.36
CA LEU A 172 18.81 7.72 9.65
C LEU A 172 17.73 6.77 9.10
N PHE A 173 17.90 6.30 7.86
CA PHE A 173 16.93 5.43 7.21
C PHE A 173 16.87 4.03 7.86
N ILE A 174 18.02 3.45 8.20
CA ILE A 174 18.08 2.18 8.95
C ILE A 174 17.47 2.35 10.34
N TYR A 175 17.75 3.46 11.03
CA TYR A 175 17.13 3.76 12.32
C TYR A 175 15.60 3.84 12.22
N LEU A 176 15.08 4.50 11.17
CA LEU A 176 13.64 4.54 10.92
C LEU A 176 13.07 3.12 10.71
N GLY A 177 13.70 2.29 9.89
CA GLY A 177 13.27 0.90 9.69
C GLY A 177 13.30 0.04 10.97
N MET A 178 14.35 0.19 11.78
CA MET A 178 14.46 -0.46 13.08
C MET A 178 13.39 0.01 14.07
N SER A 179 13.05 1.31 14.03
CA SER A 179 11.98 1.85 14.87
C SER A 179 10.62 1.25 14.52
N VAL A 180 10.32 1.06 13.22
CA VAL A 180 9.10 0.40 12.76
C VAL A 180 9.06 -1.05 13.25
N ALA A 181 10.15 -1.80 13.06
CA ALA A 181 10.25 -3.18 13.52
C ALA A 181 10.04 -3.30 15.05
N TRP A 182 10.72 -2.46 15.83
CA TRP A 182 10.55 -2.41 17.28
C TRP A 182 9.09 -2.17 17.68
N ARG A 183 8.42 -1.21 17.04
CA ARG A 183 7.02 -0.90 17.34
C ARG A 183 6.08 -2.08 17.09
N PHE A 184 6.22 -2.80 15.97
CA PHE A 184 5.39 -3.97 15.66
C PHE A 184 5.71 -5.19 16.55
N TYR A 185 6.94 -5.26 17.09
CA TYR A 185 7.32 -6.25 18.07
C TYR A 185 6.74 -5.95 19.46
N SER A 186 6.87 -4.71 19.94
CA SER A 186 6.54 -4.32 21.31
C SER A 186 5.05 -4.03 21.53
N TYR A 187 4.35 -3.51 20.51
CA TYR A 187 2.95 -3.10 20.65
C TYR A 187 2.00 -4.07 19.93
N LYS A 188 1.03 -4.60 20.67
CA LYS A 188 0.06 -5.61 20.21
C LYS A 188 -1.40 -5.19 20.39
N THR A 189 -1.62 -3.93 20.73
CA THR A 189 -2.96 -3.35 20.92
C THR A 189 -3.34 -2.59 19.65
N ALA A 190 -4.57 -2.77 19.16
CA ALA A 190 -5.04 -2.18 17.90
C ALA A 190 -4.75 -0.68 17.77
N SER A 191 -4.99 0.11 18.82
CA SER A 191 -4.69 1.55 18.83
C SER A 191 -3.19 1.86 18.64
N ARG A 192 -2.30 1.13 19.29
CA ARG A 192 -0.85 1.33 19.14
C ARG A 192 -0.35 0.81 17.80
N GLU A 193 -0.96 -0.25 17.28
CA GLU A 193 -0.65 -0.80 15.95
C GLU A 193 -1.10 0.13 14.83
N ALA A 194 -2.23 0.83 14.97
CA ALA A 194 -2.64 1.90 14.06
C ALA A 194 -1.57 3.01 14.00
N THR A 195 -1.03 3.41 15.16
CA THR A 195 0.11 4.34 15.21
C THR A 195 1.37 3.74 14.59
N SER A 196 1.67 2.46 14.84
CA SER A 196 2.80 1.77 14.19
C SER A 196 2.67 1.72 12.67
N TYR A 197 1.45 1.58 12.16
CA TYR A 197 1.17 1.65 10.73
C TYR A 197 1.44 3.05 10.15
N VAL A 198 1.21 4.14 10.91
CA VAL A 198 1.65 5.48 10.49
C VAL A 198 3.17 5.54 10.35
N PHE A 199 3.93 5.00 11.30
CA PHE A 199 5.40 4.93 11.20
C PHE A 199 5.86 4.10 9.99
N TYR A 200 5.17 2.98 9.73
CA TYR A 200 5.39 2.19 8.51
C TYR A 200 5.16 3.00 7.23
N ASN A 201 4.09 3.80 7.16
CA ASN A 201 3.82 4.66 6.00
C ASN A 201 4.86 5.77 5.84
N ILE A 202 5.38 6.33 6.93
CA ILE A 202 6.50 7.29 6.89
C ILE A 202 7.75 6.61 6.32
N TRP A 203 8.04 5.38 6.76
CA TRP A 203 9.13 4.59 6.22
C TRP A 203 8.94 4.26 4.73
N LEU A 204 7.73 3.83 4.33
CA LEU A 204 7.41 3.52 2.94
C LEU A 204 7.50 4.77 2.05
N PHE A 205 7.07 5.93 2.54
CA PHE A 205 7.30 7.20 1.84
C PHE A 205 8.80 7.48 1.65
N ALA A 206 9.60 7.29 2.70
CA ALA A 206 11.05 7.48 2.63
C ALA A 206 11.69 6.53 1.61
N VAL A 207 11.24 5.26 1.53
CA VAL A 207 11.66 4.28 0.51
C VAL A 207 11.50 4.85 -0.91
N HIS A 208 10.34 5.43 -1.23
CA HIS A 208 10.09 5.99 -2.57
C HIS A 208 10.86 7.28 -2.84
N ALA A 209 11.27 8.00 -1.80
CA ALA A 209 12.08 9.22 -1.93
C ALA A 209 13.58 8.93 -2.12
N LEU A 210 14.08 7.74 -1.75
CA LEU A 210 15.52 7.41 -1.83
C LEU A 210 16.15 7.64 -3.21
N PRO A 211 15.53 7.25 -4.34
CA PRO A 211 16.14 7.47 -5.65
C PRO A 211 16.38 8.95 -5.98
N ALA A 212 15.65 9.87 -5.34
CA ALA A 212 15.79 11.31 -5.52
C ALA A 212 16.80 11.94 -4.54
N CYS A 213 17.30 11.17 -3.56
CA CYS A 213 18.19 11.66 -2.51
C CYS A 213 19.69 11.54 -2.84
N ASN A 214 20.04 11.10 -4.05
CA ASN A 214 21.41 11.00 -4.56
C ASN A 214 21.91 12.30 -5.17
#